data_AF-A0A926T3R6-F1
#
_entry.id   AF-A0A926T3R6-F1
#
_cell.length_a   1.000
_cell.length_b   1.000
_cell.length_c   1.000
_cell.angle_alpha   90.00
_cell.angle_beta   90.00
_cell.angle_gamma   90.00
#
_symmetry.space_group_name_H-M   'P 1'
#
loop_
_entity.id
_entity.type
_entity.pdbx_description
1 polymer ?
#
loop_
_entity_poly.entity_id
_entity_poly.type
_entity_poly.pdbx_seq_one_letter_code
_entity_poly.pdbx_strand_id
1 'polypeptide(L)'
;MSQTNPMPNSNETPTPMAMMQMISSRWVSQPLYVAAELGMNEAFMGKLVDLEMPVIAGGRERTETEYRPLLGAAGFELTNIVPTQTPLSVIESVPV
;
A
#
# COMPACT_ATOMS: atom_id res chain seq x y z
N MET A 1 -40.99 9.86 -0.07
CA MET A 1 -40.72 10.37 -1.43
C MET A 1 -39.39 9.79 -1.86
N SER A 2 -39.41 8.61 -2.47
CA SER A 2 -38.23 7.94 -3.00
C SER A 2 -38.33 8.01 -4.52
N GLN A 3 -37.52 8.88 -5.13
CA GLN A 3 -37.38 8.90 -6.58
C GLN A 3 -36.56 7.67 -6.97
N THR A 4 -37.25 6.59 -7.35
CA THR A 4 -36.61 5.45 -8.01
C THR A 4 -36.24 5.90 -9.41
N ASN A 5 -34.96 6.25 -9.60
CA ASN A 5 -34.44 6.57 -10.92
C ASN A 5 -34.43 5.28 -11.76
N PRO A 6 -35.24 5.16 -12.82
CA PRO A 6 -35.29 3.94 -13.62
C PRO A 6 -33.96 3.73 -14.34
N MET A 7 -33.52 2.47 -14.45
CA MET A 7 -32.33 2.12 -15.25
C MET A 7 -32.60 2.46 -16.73
N PRO A 8 -31.68 3.16 -17.42
CA PRO A 8 -31.85 3.53 -18.81
C PRO A 8 -31.90 2.29 -19.71
N ASN A 9 -32.91 2.26 -20.56
CA ASN A 9 -33.25 1.25 -21.55
C ASN A 9 -32.21 1.25 -22.69
N SER A 10 -31.75 0.05 -23.09
CA SER A 10 -30.63 -0.17 -24.03
C SER A 10 -30.81 0.34 -25.47
N ASN A 11 -31.95 0.94 -25.80
CA ASN A 11 -32.32 1.40 -27.14
C ASN A 11 -32.36 2.93 -27.29
N GLU A 12 -31.94 3.68 -26.27
CA GLU A 12 -31.90 5.14 -26.34
C GLU A 12 -30.56 5.60 -26.92
N THR A 13 -30.59 6.41 -27.98
CA THR A 13 -29.38 7.10 -28.43
C THR A 13 -28.91 7.98 -27.27
N PRO A 14 -27.65 7.84 -26.81
CA PRO A 14 -27.17 8.59 -25.67
C PRO A 14 -27.34 10.09 -25.94
N THR A 15 -27.78 10.86 -24.94
CA THR A 15 -27.95 12.31 -25.10
C THR A 15 -26.63 12.93 -25.58
N PRO A 16 -26.64 14.06 -26.32
CA PRO A 16 -25.40 14.70 -26.77
C PRO A 16 -24.39 14.93 -25.64
N MET A 17 -24.88 15.20 -24.42
CA MET A 17 -24.05 15.30 -23.22
C MET A 17 -23.48 13.96 -22.76
N ALA A 18 -24.25 12.87 -22.80
CA ALA A 18 -23.74 11.52 -22.53
C ALA A 18 -22.74 11.06 -23.60
N MET A 19 -22.95 11.40 -24.88
CA MET A 19 -21.97 11.18 -25.95
C MET A 19 -20.69 11.99 -25.71
N MET A 20 -20.80 13.26 -25.32
CA MET A 20 -19.64 14.09 -24.95
C MET A 20 -18.90 13.53 -23.74
N GLN A 21 -19.61 13.04 -22.72
CA GLN A 21 -19.02 12.36 -21.57
C GLN A 21 -18.24 11.12 -22.02
N MET A 22 -18.85 10.23 -22.83
CA MET A 22 -18.18 9.03 -23.38
C MET A 22 -16.95 9.34 -24.25
N ILE A 23 -17.02 10.38 -25.10
CA ILE A 23 -15.89 10.84 -25.93
C ILE A 23 -14.79 11.41 -25.04
N SER A 24 -15.14 12.13 -23.97
CA SER A 24 -14.19 12.72 -23.02
C SER A 24 -13.59 11.70 -22.03
N SER A 25 -14.28 10.59 -21.72
CA SER A 25 -13.82 9.57 -20.78
C SER A 25 -12.45 9.00 -21.15
N ARG A 26 -12.13 8.95 -22.45
CA ARG A 26 -10.81 8.51 -22.92
C ARG A 26 -9.67 9.40 -22.43
N TRP A 27 -9.92 10.70 -22.26
CA TRP A 27 -8.94 11.72 -21.86
C TRP A 27 -8.67 11.74 -20.36
N VAL A 28 -9.50 11.08 -19.54
CA VAL A 28 -9.26 10.91 -18.10
C VAL A 28 -8.48 9.61 -17.82
N SER A 29 -8.69 8.56 -18.62
CA SER A 29 -7.97 7.28 -18.43
C SER A 29 -6.55 7.25 -19.00
N GLN A 30 -6.29 7.93 -20.12
CA GLN A 30 -4.97 7.94 -20.75
C GLN A 30 -3.86 8.56 -19.87
N PRO A 31 -4.09 9.69 -19.17
CA PRO A 31 -3.07 10.27 -18.28
C PRO A 31 -2.71 9.35 -17.11
N LEU A 32 -3.68 8.62 -16.56
CA LEU A 32 -3.44 7.69 -15.45
C LEU A 32 -2.60 6.49 -15.92
N TYR A 33 -2.88 5.97 -17.12
CA TYR A 33 -2.11 4.90 -17.73
C TYR A 33 -0.71 5.35 -18.15
N VAL A 34 -0.58 6.53 -18.73
CA VAL A 34 0.70 7.12 -19.14
C VAL A 34 1.56 7.48 -17.92
N ALA A 35 0.99 7.95 -16.82
CA ALA A 35 1.74 8.20 -15.58
C ALA A 35 2.29 6.91 -14.95
N ALA A 36 1.53 5.80 -15.04
CA ALA A 36 1.99 4.49 -14.60
C ALA A 36 3.08 3.92 -15.54
N GLU A 37 2.91 4.05 -16.86
CA GLU A 37 3.86 3.60 -17.88
C GLU A 37 5.16 4.43 -17.88
N LEU A 38 5.08 5.74 -17.64
CA LEU A 38 6.22 6.66 -17.51
C LEU A 38 6.97 6.52 -16.18
N GLY A 39 6.58 5.58 -15.32
CA GLY A 39 7.32 5.32 -14.09
C GLY A 39 7.28 6.49 -13.10
N MET A 40 6.22 7.30 -13.07
CA MET A 40 5.97 8.32 -12.02
C MET A 40 5.71 7.70 -10.63
N ASN A 41 6.28 6.53 -10.37
CA ASN A 41 6.36 5.80 -9.11
C ASN A 41 7.71 6.06 -8.40
N GLU A 42 8.68 6.71 -9.07
CA GLU A 42 10.01 6.98 -8.48
C GLU A 42 9.97 7.91 -7.27
N ALA A 43 9.03 8.87 -7.23
CA ALA A 43 8.75 9.73 -6.08
C ALA A 43 7.48 9.31 -5.32
N PHE A 44 7.11 8.03 -5.37
CA PHE A 44 5.97 7.56 -4.59
C PHE A 44 6.26 7.76 -3.10
N MET A 45 5.33 8.39 -2.37
CA MET A 45 5.45 8.67 -0.93
C MET A 45 5.90 7.45 -0.13
N GLY A 46 5.52 6.23 -0.53
CA GLY A 46 5.97 5.00 0.12
C GLY A 46 7.50 4.81 0.11
N LYS A 47 8.20 5.18 -0.97
CA LYS A 47 9.67 5.13 -1.02
C LYS A 47 10.32 6.18 -0.13
N LEU A 48 9.70 7.36 -0.05
CA LEU A 48 10.15 8.43 0.83
C LEU A 48 9.94 8.06 2.30
N VAL A 49 8.83 7.41 2.64
CA VAL A 49 8.54 6.88 3.99
C VAL A 49 9.51 5.75 4.36
N ASP A 50 9.83 4.83 3.44
CA ASP A 50 10.80 3.75 3.67
C ASP A 50 12.21 4.27 3.97
N LEU A 51 12.60 5.41 3.40
CA LEU A 51 13.85 6.11 3.68
C LEU A 51 13.77 7.02 4.91
N GLU A 52 12.64 7.69 5.15
CA GLU A 52 12.40 8.54 6.33
C GLU A 52 12.59 7.74 7.63
N MET A 53 12.06 6.51 7.69
CA MET A 53 12.10 5.69 8.89
C MET A 53 13.53 5.40 9.40
N PRO A 54 14.48 4.90 8.58
CA PRO A 54 15.87 4.73 9.01
C PRO A 54 16.65 6.05 9.08
N VAL A 55 16.44 6.99 8.14
CA VAL A 55 17.31 8.18 8.00
C VAL A 55 16.92 9.32 8.93
N ILE A 56 15.62 9.57 9.12
CA ILE A 56 15.11 10.71 9.90
C ILE A 56 14.69 10.26 11.30
N ALA A 57 13.95 9.15 11.43
CA ALA A 57 13.52 8.62 12.73
C ALA A 57 14.60 7.77 13.43
N GLY A 58 15.73 7.50 12.77
CA GLY A 58 16.82 6.69 13.31
C GLY A 58 16.47 5.21 13.49
N GLY A 59 15.50 4.71 12.70
CA GLY A 59 15.10 3.31 12.69
C GLY A 59 16.30 2.41 12.37
N ARG A 60 16.67 1.56 13.32
CA ARG A 60 17.71 0.54 13.13
C ARG A 60 17.06 -0.82 13.18
N GLU A 61 17.31 -1.62 12.15
CA GLU A 61 17.03 -3.05 12.20
C GLU A 61 17.93 -3.67 13.27
N ARG A 62 17.29 -4.25 14.30
CA ARG A 62 17.99 -4.88 15.42
C ARG A 62 18.32 -6.32 15.08
N THR A 63 19.53 -6.71 15.39
CA THR A 63 20.01 -8.10 15.29
C THR A 63 19.40 -8.97 16.39
N GLU A 64 19.47 -10.28 16.22
CA GLU A 64 19.10 -11.24 17.27
C GLU A 64 19.77 -10.91 18.62
N THR A 65 21.08 -10.62 18.60
CA THR A 65 21.86 -10.31 19.81
C THR A 65 21.36 -9.05 20.51
N GLU A 66 20.80 -8.09 19.77
CA GLU A 66 20.19 -6.88 20.32
C GLU A 66 18.76 -7.13 20.83
N TYR A 67 18.04 -8.09 20.26
CA TYR A 67 16.69 -8.47 20.72
C TYR A 67 16.70 -9.31 22.00
N ARG A 68 17.67 -10.21 22.17
CA ARG A 68 17.79 -11.06 23.38
C ARG A 68 17.73 -10.28 24.70
N PRO A 69 18.51 -9.20 24.93
CA PRO A 69 18.42 -8.45 26.18
C PRO A 69 17.11 -7.67 26.33
N LEU A 70 16.47 -7.23 25.23
CA LEU A 70 15.19 -6.54 25.27
C LEU A 70 14.05 -7.48 25.67
N LEU A 71 14.03 -8.68 25.09
CA LEU A 71 13.08 -9.72 25.44
C LEU A 71 13.30 -10.19 26.89
N GLY A 72 14.56 -10.38 27.30
CA GLY A 72 14.90 -10.71 28.67
C GLY A 72 14.43 -9.65 29.68
N ALA A 73 14.63 -8.37 29.38
CA ALA A 73 14.13 -7.26 30.20
C ALA A 73 12.59 -7.21 30.27
N ALA A 74 11.91 -7.74 29.25
CA ALA A 74 10.46 -7.87 29.21
C ALA A 74 9.93 -9.18 29.83
N GLY A 75 10.80 -10.06 30.34
CA GLY A 75 10.42 -11.35 30.93
C GLY A 75 10.18 -12.45 29.90
N PHE A 76 10.86 -12.41 28.75
CA PHE A 76 10.76 -13.43 27.71
C PHE A 76 12.14 -13.99 27.33
N GLU A 77 12.21 -15.30 27.12
CA GLU A 77 13.37 -15.98 26.53
C GLU A 77 13.13 -16.24 25.04
N LEU A 78 14.05 -15.79 24.19
CA LEU A 78 14.02 -16.05 22.75
C LEU A 78 14.36 -17.52 22.49
N THR A 79 13.40 -18.25 21.91
CA THR A 79 13.51 -19.70 21.64
C THR A 79 13.85 -20.00 20.19
N ASN A 80 13.37 -19.20 19.24
CA ASN A 80 13.55 -19.47 17.81
C ASN A 80 13.45 -18.20 16.93
N ILE A 81 14.05 -18.25 15.75
CA ILE A 81 13.93 -17.24 14.69
C ILE A 81 13.57 -17.95 13.40
N VAL A 82 12.40 -17.65 12.86
CA VAL A 82 11.88 -18.26 11.63
C VAL A 82 12.08 -17.28 10.47
N PRO A 83 12.90 -17.62 9.46
CA PRO A 83 13.04 -16.80 8.26
C PRO A 83 11.75 -16.86 7.43
N THR A 84 11.41 -15.75 6.77
CA THR A 84 10.28 -15.70 5.83
C THR A 84 10.77 -15.58 4.39
N GLN A 85 9.86 -15.60 3.41
CA GLN A 85 10.19 -15.31 2.00
C GLN A 85 10.41 -13.81 1.73
N THR A 86 10.49 -12.99 2.78
CA THR A 86 10.81 -11.56 2.75
C THR A 86 12.11 -11.31 3.51
N PRO A 87 12.69 -10.10 3.45
CA PRO A 87 13.85 -9.75 4.28
C PRO A 87 13.58 -9.79 5.80
N LEU A 88 12.33 -9.92 6.24
CA LEU A 88 11.95 -9.97 7.65
C LEU A 88 11.92 -11.40 8.19
N SER A 89 12.12 -11.54 9.51
CA SER A 89 12.03 -12.81 10.24
C SER A 89 11.05 -12.70 11.40
N VAL A 90 10.45 -13.83 11.81
CA VAL A 90 9.60 -13.93 12.99
C VAL A 90 10.45 -14.40 14.18
N ILE A 91 10.31 -13.74 15.33
CA ILE A 91 10.96 -14.13 16.58
C ILE A 91 9.93 -14.81 17.48
N GLU A 92 10.22 -16.03 17.91
CA GLU A 92 9.41 -16.78 18.88
C GLU A 92 10.09 -16.71 20.25
N SER A 93 9.32 -16.41 21.28
CA SER A 93 9.80 -16.32 22.66
C SER A 93 8.75 -16.81 23.65
N VAL A 94 9.21 -17.37 24.77
CA VAL A 94 8.35 -17.84 25.87
C VAL A 94 8.56 -16.98 27.11
N PRO A 95 7.53 -16.76 27.96
CA PRO A 95 7.72 -16.10 29.25
C PRO A 95 8.70 -16.88 30.14
N VAL A 96 9.52 -16.15 30.90
CA VAL A 96 10.41 -16.69 31.95
C VAL A 96 9.92 -16.38 33.35
#